data_AF-A0A0G3H3P0-F1
#
_entry.id   AF-A0A0G3H3P0-F1
#
_cell.length_a   1.000
_cell.length_b   1.000
_cell.length_c   1.000
_cell.angle_alpha   90.00
_cell.angle_beta   90.00
_cell.angle_gamma   90.00
#
_symmetry.space_group_name_H-M   'P 1'
#
loop_
_entity.id
_entity.type
_entity.pdbx_description
1 polymer ?
#
loop_
_entity_poly.entity_id
_entity_poly.type
_entity_poly.pdbx_seq_one_letter_code
_entity_poly.pdbx_strand_id
1 'polypeptide(L)'
;MNHDCAHPLPAITAFTTITAYVDALVESGHWDEITAAEETFTEWLGQVFSHDSWGFLSRSDNRLLEAITGLHPSPSHVFPIAHDSKIHLDYLDALAASGVSWQIDPENISFLSWLEHHNRDLNSLVTVPEVRAALLDDLSFVLNGFHNDSCETDLATLLAYPATRQVVVDKLTRMAEAHGTVAGSQEAWEDFLKDYGWLQRADLHELNPDAIDTLFRFDPAAELAVRLQRGTLVEYTWPEYEKVMADIDGDVFITEHFPFVSVADGTTLTLLGGEHPRTFTIPTHENLRRAIPVEDDLFLHFDDPEGASYWWASTNTTTRYETPAHILNAFHTDSYILGNRTFFGDVELTPGKELTTEPAGELFGQNILYHRMYVPTTPGPTILHGKAPDLTWEIFHEQLRAGTLPGISVFPDGIREIPDELSFRFSSFIHPVTEETAASPLGAINNYHFCYRFEADIDDESVALGPLGYFTVGDGARTPLTRPGGGIWFASGCEVCDGETRTQIALSRTHTGDEHNLHKLPVMGFHHLTVRHEDVSQRMRECTPEQAKALLDNPTEILTFADYDEVLAAAIAGIIADIASIKEFGVDLPALDQIPDYLEYLYSS
;
A
#
# COMPACT_ATOMS: atom_id res chain seq x y z
N MET A 1 -68.51 12.86 -23.74
CA MET A 1 -68.04 11.54 -24.21
C MET A 1 -66.54 11.66 -24.39
N ASN A 2 -65.80 11.02 -23.47
CA ASN A 2 -64.33 10.80 -23.36
C ASN A 2 -63.47 12.08 -23.36
N HIS A 3 -62.83 12.55 -22.29
CA HIS A 3 -62.08 11.92 -21.18
C HIS A 3 -61.07 10.84 -21.60
N ASP A 4 -59.81 11.21 -21.39
CA ASP A 4 -58.61 10.41 -21.12
C ASP A 4 -58.08 9.49 -22.23
N CYS A 5 -57.18 10.06 -23.03
CA CYS A 5 -55.94 9.37 -23.38
C CYS A 5 -54.79 10.29 -22.97
N ALA A 6 -54.50 10.37 -21.67
CA ALA A 6 -53.15 10.71 -21.26
C ALA A 6 -52.24 9.64 -21.89
N HIS A 7 -51.34 10.04 -22.79
CA HIS A 7 -50.33 9.11 -23.27
C HIS A 7 -49.57 8.59 -22.03
N PRO A 8 -49.23 7.29 -21.95
CA PRO A 8 -48.43 6.81 -20.85
C PRO A 8 -47.04 7.47 -20.91
N LEU A 9 -46.54 7.90 -19.76
CA LEU A 9 -45.19 8.44 -19.63
C LEU A 9 -44.19 7.48 -20.31
N PRO A 10 -43.31 7.96 -21.22
CA PRO A 10 -42.26 7.14 -21.78
C PRO A 10 -41.41 6.50 -20.66
N ALA A 11 -41.09 5.22 -20.78
CA ALA A 11 -40.27 4.52 -19.80
C ALA A 11 -38.80 4.97 -19.91
N ILE A 12 -38.18 5.40 -18.81
CA ILE A 12 -36.77 5.86 -18.75
C ILE A 12 -35.82 4.81 -19.35
N THR A 13 -36.07 3.53 -19.06
CA THR A 13 -35.25 2.40 -19.52
C THR A 13 -35.22 2.21 -21.04
N ALA A 14 -36.06 2.91 -21.79
CA ALA A 14 -36.05 2.89 -23.25
C ALA A 14 -35.02 3.85 -23.88
N PHE A 15 -34.34 4.66 -23.07
CA PHE A 15 -33.44 5.72 -23.52
C PHE A 15 -32.03 5.51 -22.97
N THR A 16 -31.03 5.84 -23.79
CA THR A 16 -29.61 5.76 -23.40
C THR A 16 -29.05 7.08 -22.91
N THR A 17 -29.75 8.20 -23.15
CA THR A 17 -29.36 9.54 -22.70
C THR A 17 -30.55 10.34 -22.19
N ILE A 18 -30.30 11.20 -21.21
CA ILE A 18 -31.30 12.09 -20.62
C ILE A 18 -31.89 13.07 -21.64
N THR A 19 -31.07 13.58 -22.57
CA THR A 19 -31.54 14.46 -23.65
C THR A 19 -32.61 13.79 -24.51
N ALA A 20 -32.39 12.54 -24.94
CA ALA A 20 -33.36 11.81 -25.74
C ALA A 20 -34.65 11.52 -24.96
N TYR A 21 -34.53 11.30 -23.65
CA TYR A 21 -35.69 11.11 -22.79
C TYR A 21 -36.50 12.41 -22.62
N VAL A 22 -35.82 13.53 -22.34
CA VAL A 22 -36.46 14.85 -22.23
C VAL A 22 -37.11 15.25 -23.56
N ASP A 23 -36.48 14.99 -24.71
CA ASP A 23 -37.07 15.21 -26.02
C ASP A 23 -38.38 14.42 -26.19
N ALA A 24 -38.39 13.15 -25.83
CA ALA A 24 -39.61 12.34 -25.89
C ALA A 24 -40.72 12.85 -24.95
N LEU A 25 -40.37 13.37 -23.77
CA LEU A 25 -41.33 14.00 -22.85
C LEU A 25 -41.90 15.30 -23.41
N VAL A 26 -41.08 16.10 -24.09
CA VAL A 26 -41.53 17.34 -24.75
C VAL A 26 -42.45 17.01 -25.93
N GLU A 27 -42.07 16.06 -26.79
CA GLU A 27 -42.87 15.65 -27.95
C GLU A 27 -44.24 15.05 -27.57
N SER A 28 -44.29 14.35 -26.44
CA SER A 28 -45.53 13.77 -25.90
C SER A 28 -46.37 14.73 -25.05
N GLY A 29 -45.84 15.93 -24.75
CA GLY A 29 -46.52 16.95 -23.93
C GLY A 29 -46.43 16.72 -22.42
N HIS A 30 -45.70 15.70 -21.96
CA HIS A 30 -45.56 15.39 -20.53
C HIS A 30 -44.56 16.29 -19.80
N TRP A 31 -43.62 16.93 -20.51
CA TRP A 31 -42.62 17.80 -19.89
C TRP A 31 -43.25 18.94 -19.09
N ASP A 32 -44.20 19.66 -19.69
CA ASP A 32 -44.90 20.77 -19.04
C ASP A 32 -45.76 20.28 -17.87
N GLU A 33 -46.36 19.08 -17.98
CA GLU A 33 -47.16 18.49 -16.90
C GLU A 33 -46.30 18.15 -15.67
N ILE A 34 -45.11 17.59 -15.89
CA ILE A 34 -44.17 17.20 -14.84
C ILE A 34 -43.59 18.44 -14.15
N THR A 35 -43.18 19.44 -14.93
CA THR A 35 -42.49 20.64 -14.41
C THR A 35 -43.44 21.71 -13.86
N ALA A 36 -44.76 21.60 -14.08
CA ALA A 36 -45.75 22.56 -13.58
C ALA A 36 -45.94 22.53 -12.05
N ALA A 37 -45.66 21.41 -11.40
CA ALA A 37 -45.82 21.24 -9.96
C ALA A 37 -44.51 20.75 -9.32
N GLU A 38 -44.04 21.48 -8.31
CA GLU A 38 -42.75 21.19 -7.65
C GLU A 38 -42.67 19.79 -7.03
N GLU A 39 -43.76 19.33 -6.40
CA GLU A 39 -43.84 17.98 -5.80
C GLU A 39 -43.71 16.89 -6.87
N THR A 40 -44.47 16.99 -7.96
CA THR A 40 -44.40 16.07 -9.10
C THR A 40 -43.01 16.05 -9.74
N PHE A 41 -42.40 17.22 -9.91
CA PHE A 41 -41.07 17.32 -10.48
C PHE A 41 -40.00 16.72 -9.57
N THR A 42 -40.10 16.95 -8.26
CA THR A 42 -39.20 16.35 -7.25
C THR A 42 -39.27 14.83 -7.27
N GLU A 43 -40.48 14.25 -7.28
CA GLU A 43 -40.65 12.79 -7.37
C GLU A 43 -40.09 12.21 -8.67
N TRP A 44 -40.31 12.90 -9.80
CA TRP A 44 -39.78 12.48 -11.09
C TRP A 44 -38.24 12.56 -11.14
N LEU A 45 -37.64 13.62 -10.60
CA LEU A 45 -36.18 13.73 -10.49
C LEU A 45 -35.59 12.60 -9.65
N GLY A 46 -36.26 12.19 -8.57
CA GLY A 46 -35.85 11.04 -7.76
C GLY A 46 -35.73 9.77 -8.60
N GLN A 47 -36.70 9.53 -9.49
CA GLN A 47 -36.65 8.40 -10.41
C GLN A 47 -35.50 8.52 -11.42
N VAL A 48 -35.29 9.72 -11.98
CA VAL A 48 -34.22 9.99 -12.95
C VAL A 48 -32.83 9.78 -12.34
N PHE A 49 -32.54 10.31 -11.15
CA PHE A 49 -31.23 10.18 -10.50
C PHE A 49 -30.97 8.79 -9.91
N SER A 50 -32.03 8.07 -9.55
CA SER A 50 -31.97 6.66 -9.15
C SER A 50 -31.84 5.69 -10.34
N HIS A 51 -31.97 6.19 -11.58
CA HIS A 51 -31.86 5.34 -12.75
C HIS A 51 -30.41 4.90 -12.95
N ASP A 52 -30.18 3.61 -12.74
CA ASP A 52 -28.89 2.98 -12.88
C ASP A 52 -28.54 2.76 -14.36
N SER A 53 -27.72 3.67 -14.91
CA SER A 53 -27.26 3.64 -16.29
C SER A 53 -26.04 4.53 -16.47
N TRP A 54 -24.88 3.90 -16.67
CA TRP A 54 -23.55 4.52 -16.79
C TRP A 54 -23.50 5.73 -17.74
N GLY A 55 -24.30 5.79 -18.79
CA GLY A 55 -24.27 6.87 -19.78
C GLY A 55 -25.42 7.89 -19.68
N PHE A 56 -26.47 7.60 -18.92
CA PHE A 56 -27.75 8.31 -19.06
C PHE A 56 -27.65 9.79 -18.65
N LEU A 57 -26.99 10.06 -17.53
CA LEU A 57 -26.78 11.42 -16.98
C LEU A 57 -25.41 12.00 -17.31
N SER A 58 -24.65 11.38 -18.21
CA SER A 58 -23.27 11.78 -18.54
C SER A 58 -23.15 13.09 -19.33
N ARG A 59 -24.28 13.66 -19.79
CA ARG A 59 -24.39 14.95 -20.50
C ARG A 59 -25.55 15.76 -19.94
N SER A 60 -25.39 17.08 -19.89
CA SER A 60 -26.43 17.98 -19.41
C SER A 60 -27.45 18.39 -20.49
N ASP A 61 -28.72 18.49 -20.11
CA ASP A 61 -29.80 19.05 -20.93
C ASP A 61 -30.25 20.40 -20.35
N ASN A 62 -30.23 21.46 -21.16
CA ASN A 62 -30.52 22.81 -20.69
C ASN A 62 -31.94 22.99 -20.15
N ARG A 63 -32.95 22.28 -20.70
CA ARG A 63 -34.32 22.37 -20.18
C ARG A 63 -34.40 21.77 -18.78
N LEU A 64 -33.71 20.66 -18.57
CA LEU A 64 -33.62 20.02 -17.26
C LEU A 64 -32.86 20.88 -16.26
N LEU A 65 -31.73 21.49 -16.66
CA LEU A 65 -30.98 22.40 -15.79
C LEU A 65 -31.80 23.64 -15.38
N GLU A 66 -32.53 24.23 -16.31
CA GLU A 66 -33.42 25.37 -16.04
C GLU A 66 -34.53 24.98 -15.06
N ALA A 67 -35.16 23.82 -15.27
CA ALA A 67 -36.19 23.31 -14.36
C ALA A 67 -35.63 23.03 -12.95
N ILE A 68 -34.44 22.43 -12.83
CA ILE A 68 -33.77 22.20 -11.53
C ILE A 68 -33.41 23.52 -10.85
N THR A 69 -33.00 24.54 -11.58
CA THR A 69 -32.64 25.84 -10.99
C THR A 69 -33.87 26.59 -10.43
N GLY A 70 -35.07 26.28 -10.95
CA GLY A 70 -36.34 26.82 -10.45
C GLY A 70 -36.93 26.11 -9.24
N LEU A 71 -36.28 25.06 -8.74
CA LEU A 71 -36.75 24.23 -7.62
C LEU A 71 -36.49 24.92 -6.27
N HIS A 72 -37.48 24.87 -5.38
CA HIS A 72 -37.37 25.33 -3.99
C HIS A 72 -37.85 24.30 -2.98
N PRO A 73 -37.31 23.06 -3.00
CA PRO A 73 -37.85 21.98 -2.21
C PRO A 73 -37.63 22.17 -0.71
N SER A 74 -38.41 21.43 0.07
CA SER A 74 -38.22 21.37 1.53
C SER A 74 -36.81 20.85 1.86
N PRO A 75 -36.06 21.50 2.77
CA PRO A 75 -34.65 21.21 3.07
C PRO A 75 -34.34 19.82 3.65
N SER A 76 -35.33 18.93 3.75
CA SER A 76 -35.21 17.58 4.29
C SER A 76 -35.16 16.48 3.22
N HIS A 77 -35.25 16.81 1.93
CA HIS A 77 -35.23 15.82 0.86
C HIS A 77 -33.81 15.61 0.33
N VAL A 78 -33.36 14.36 0.32
CA VAL A 78 -32.04 13.94 -0.19
C VAL A 78 -32.28 13.06 -1.41
N PHE A 79 -31.69 13.43 -2.55
CA PHE A 79 -31.77 12.62 -3.76
C PHE A 79 -30.72 11.50 -3.74
N PRO A 80 -31.12 10.22 -3.88
CA PRO A 80 -30.17 9.14 -4.08
C PRO A 80 -29.69 9.15 -5.53
N ILE A 81 -28.38 9.18 -5.73
CA ILE A 81 -27.76 8.97 -7.04
C ILE A 81 -27.35 7.50 -7.12
N ALA A 82 -27.71 6.83 -8.22
CA ALA A 82 -27.34 5.43 -8.42
C ALA A 82 -25.81 5.26 -8.40
N HIS A 83 -25.34 4.22 -7.70
CA HIS A 83 -23.93 4.00 -7.43
C HIS A 83 -23.08 3.84 -8.70
N ASP A 84 -23.62 3.18 -9.74
CA ASP A 84 -22.91 2.94 -11.01
C ASP A 84 -23.25 3.96 -12.12
N SER A 85 -23.79 5.12 -11.76
CA SER A 85 -24.17 6.16 -12.74
C SER A 85 -23.13 7.27 -12.84
N LYS A 86 -22.53 7.44 -14.03
CA LYS A 86 -21.74 8.65 -14.35
C LYS A 86 -22.67 9.86 -14.45
N ILE A 87 -22.53 10.80 -13.52
CA ILE A 87 -23.31 12.03 -13.49
C ILE A 87 -22.52 13.22 -14.03
N HIS A 88 -23.19 14.08 -14.81
CA HIS A 88 -22.60 15.33 -15.27
C HIS A 88 -22.61 16.40 -14.15
N LEU A 89 -21.49 17.08 -13.93
CA LEU A 89 -21.32 18.06 -12.83
C LEU A 89 -22.34 19.22 -12.86
N ASP A 90 -22.79 19.64 -14.05
CA ASP A 90 -23.86 20.66 -14.17
C ASP A 90 -25.13 20.30 -13.37
N TYR A 91 -25.50 19.02 -13.29
CA TYR A 91 -26.68 18.60 -12.53
C TYR A 91 -26.45 18.77 -11.03
N LEU A 92 -25.27 18.35 -10.54
CA LEU A 92 -24.90 18.53 -9.14
C LEU A 92 -24.83 20.01 -8.78
N ASP A 93 -24.26 20.86 -9.66
CA ASP A 93 -24.24 22.31 -9.44
C ASP A 93 -25.63 22.94 -9.41
N ALA A 94 -26.53 22.52 -10.32
CA ALA A 94 -27.90 23.00 -10.32
C ALA A 94 -28.66 22.59 -9.05
N LEU A 95 -28.49 21.35 -8.59
CA LEU A 95 -29.05 20.88 -7.31
C LEU A 95 -28.48 21.68 -6.13
N ALA A 96 -27.16 21.92 -6.12
CA ALA A 96 -26.47 22.72 -5.10
C ALA A 96 -27.06 24.13 -5.01
N ALA A 97 -27.22 24.77 -6.16
CA ALA A 97 -27.76 26.13 -6.28
C ALA A 97 -29.19 26.24 -5.75
N SER A 98 -29.98 25.17 -5.89
CA SER A 98 -31.36 25.07 -5.41
C SER A 98 -31.47 24.62 -3.95
N GLY A 99 -30.35 24.45 -3.24
CA GLY A 99 -30.32 24.02 -1.84
C GLY A 99 -30.74 22.56 -1.62
N VAL A 100 -30.72 21.76 -2.69
CA VAL A 100 -31.06 20.35 -2.66
C VAL A 100 -29.88 19.55 -2.11
N SER A 101 -30.14 18.53 -1.30
CA SER A 101 -29.08 17.59 -0.88
C SER A 101 -29.12 16.32 -1.74
N TRP A 102 -27.97 15.70 -1.96
CA TRP A 102 -27.83 14.44 -2.67
C TRP A 102 -26.76 13.57 -2.00
N GLN A 103 -26.77 12.28 -2.30
CA GLN A 103 -25.74 11.33 -1.88
C GLN A 103 -25.14 10.68 -3.12
N ILE A 104 -23.82 10.83 -3.28
CA ILE A 104 -23.03 10.22 -4.35
C ILE A 104 -21.72 9.70 -3.78
N ASP A 105 -21.20 8.64 -4.40
CA ASP A 105 -19.84 8.20 -4.16
C ASP A 105 -18.82 9.24 -4.70
N PRO A 106 -17.85 9.71 -3.90
CA PRO A 106 -16.80 10.61 -4.37
C PRO A 106 -16.06 10.14 -5.62
N GLU A 107 -15.91 8.82 -5.84
CA GLU A 107 -15.24 8.27 -7.02
C GLU A 107 -15.97 8.58 -8.34
N ASN A 108 -17.27 8.89 -8.26
CA ASN A 108 -18.08 9.25 -9.43
C ASN A 108 -18.06 10.75 -9.76
N ILE A 109 -17.31 11.55 -8.99
CA ILE A 109 -17.17 12.99 -9.20
C ILE A 109 -15.94 13.24 -10.08
N SER A 110 -16.16 13.69 -11.32
CA SER A 110 -15.06 13.95 -12.26
C SER A 110 -15.39 15.07 -13.25
N PHE A 111 -14.37 15.83 -13.64
CA PHE A 111 -14.46 16.90 -14.65
C PHE A 111 -14.67 16.36 -16.07
N LEU A 112 -14.35 15.10 -16.38
CA LEU A 112 -14.29 14.59 -17.76
C LEU A 112 -15.54 14.91 -18.59
N SER A 113 -16.73 14.61 -18.05
CA SER A 113 -17.99 14.90 -18.76
C SER A 113 -18.25 16.40 -18.91
N TRP A 114 -17.86 17.18 -17.90
CA TRP A 114 -18.03 18.64 -17.88
C TRP A 114 -17.11 19.33 -18.89
N LEU A 115 -15.86 18.88 -19.02
CA LEU A 115 -14.88 19.43 -19.98
C LEU A 115 -15.31 19.24 -21.44
N GLU A 116 -16.00 18.12 -21.75
CA GLU A 116 -16.55 17.91 -23.09
C GLU A 116 -17.68 18.91 -23.39
N HIS A 117 -18.63 19.06 -22.47
CA HIS A 117 -19.91 19.72 -22.71
C HIS A 117 -20.53 20.34 -21.45
N HIS A 118 -20.04 21.48 -21.00
CA HIS A 118 -20.63 22.21 -19.88
C HIS A 118 -21.64 23.29 -20.30
N ASN A 119 -22.62 23.52 -19.42
CA ASN A 119 -23.56 24.64 -19.49
C ASN A 119 -23.51 25.53 -18.23
N ARG A 120 -22.71 25.16 -17.21
CA ARG A 120 -22.60 25.88 -15.93
C ARG A 120 -21.14 26.07 -15.51
N ASP A 121 -20.90 27.03 -14.62
CA ASP A 121 -19.57 27.43 -14.13
C ASP A 121 -19.15 26.73 -12.82
N LEU A 122 -20.01 25.86 -12.28
CA LEU A 122 -19.83 25.08 -11.04
C LEU A 122 -19.72 25.91 -9.75
N ASN A 123 -20.15 27.18 -9.76
CA ASN A 123 -19.99 28.09 -8.61
C ASN A 123 -20.67 27.62 -7.32
N SER A 124 -21.77 26.87 -7.40
CA SER A 124 -22.44 26.34 -6.21
C SER A 124 -21.81 25.01 -5.77
N LEU A 125 -21.45 24.17 -6.74
CA LEU A 125 -20.92 22.83 -6.50
C LEU A 125 -19.58 22.85 -5.77
N VAL A 126 -18.64 23.71 -6.18
CA VAL A 126 -17.29 23.76 -5.58
C VAL A 126 -17.30 24.23 -4.13
N THR A 127 -18.42 24.75 -3.62
CA THR A 127 -18.57 25.14 -2.21
C THR A 127 -18.90 23.96 -1.30
N VAL A 128 -19.31 22.83 -1.87
CA VAL A 128 -19.58 21.58 -1.14
C VAL A 128 -18.23 20.91 -0.81
N PRO A 129 -17.84 20.79 0.48
CA PRO A 129 -16.48 20.38 0.85
C PRO A 129 -16.05 19.02 0.30
N GLU A 130 -16.91 18.01 0.37
CA GLU A 130 -16.64 16.65 -0.10
C GLU A 130 -16.44 16.61 -1.62
N VAL A 131 -17.27 17.35 -2.37
CA VAL A 131 -17.14 17.47 -3.83
C VAL A 131 -15.87 18.21 -4.20
N ARG A 132 -15.55 19.30 -3.50
CA ARG A 132 -14.32 20.06 -3.73
C ARG A 132 -13.08 19.19 -3.51
N ALA A 133 -13.06 18.36 -2.47
CA ALA A 133 -11.98 17.41 -2.23
C ALA A 133 -11.82 16.42 -3.41
N ALA A 134 -12.91 15.78 -3.84
CA ALA A 134 -12.87 14.87 -4.99
C ALA A 134 -12.40 15.55 -6.29
N LEU A 135 -12.85 16.78 -6.57
CA LEU A 135 -12.42 17.54 -7.74
C LEU A 135 -10.93 17.91 -7.70
N LEU A 136 -10.34 18.16 -6.52
CA LEU A 136 -8.90 18.41 -6.39
C LEU A 136 -8.08 17.15 -6.71
N ASP A 137 -8.59 15.97 -6.38
CA ASP A 137 -7.91 14.70 -6.67
C ASP A 137 -8.02 14.35 -8.16
N ASP A 138 -9.20 14.57 -8.78
CA ASP A 138 -9.47 14.36 -10.21
C ASP A 138 -8.62 15.26 -11.14
N LEU A 139 -8.23 16.46 -10.69
CA LEU A 139 -7.41 17.38 -11.52
C LEU A 139 -6.10 16.76 -12.03
N SER A 140 -5.43 15.95 -11.21
CA SER A 140 -4.17 15.29 -11.62
C SER A 140 -4.43 14.30 -12.76
N PHE A 141 -5.52 13.54 -12.68
CA PHE A 141 -5.94 12.62 -13.74
C PHE A 141 -6.27 13.36 -15.05
N VAL A 142 -7.03 14.45 -14.95
CA VAL A 142 -7.42 15.28 -16.11
C VAL A 142 -6.20 15.93 -16.77
N LEU A 143 -5.34 16.56 -15.98
CA LEU A 143 -4.23 17.38 -16.49
C LEU A 143 -3.04 16.55 -16.99
N ASN A 144 -2.93 15.28 -16.57
CA ASN A 144 -1.96 14.34 -17.13
C ASN A 144 -2.35 13.79 -18.51
N GLY A 145 -3.43 14.29 -19.13
CA GLY A 145 -3.79 14.01 -20.52
C GLY A 145 -4.55 12.70 -20.74
N PHE A 146 -5.10 12.10 -19.69
CA PHE A 146 -5.93 10.89 -19.80
C PHE A 146 -7.32 11.14 -20.42
N HIS A 147 -7.76 12.40 -20.54
CA HIS A 147 -9.06 12.74 -21.12
C HIS A 147 -9.03 12.83 -22.65
N ASN A 148 -8.07 13.56 -23.20
CA ASN A 148 -7.87 13.77 -24.64
C ASN A 148 -6.39 14.06 -24.88
N ASP A 149 -5.89 13.82 -26.10
CA ASP A 149 -4.53 14.18 -26.53
C ASP A 149 -4.22 15.71 -26.43
N SER A 150 -5.16 16.54 -25.93
CA SER A 150 -5.01 18.00 -25.79
C SER A 150 -5.32 18.52 -24.38
N CYS A 151 -4.46 18.24 -23.40
CA CYS A 151 -4.48 18.86 -22.05
C CYS A 151 -4.61 20.41 -22.11
N GLU A 152 -4.13 21.05 -23.18
CA GLU A 152 -4.22 22.51 -23.37
C GLU A 152 -5.67 23.04 -23.39
N THR A 153 -6.61 22.30 -23.99
CA THR A 153 -8.01 22.72 -24.11
C THR A 153 -8.73 22.60 -22.78
N ASP A 154 -8.41 21.55 -22.02
CA ASP A 154 -9.06 21.23 -20.74
C ASP A 154 -8.67 22.25 -19.68
N LEU A 155 -7.38 22.56 -19.55
CA LEU A 155 -6.93 23.59 -18.61
C LEU A 155 -7.47 24.97 -18.99
N ALA A 156 -7.48 25.34 -20.28
CA ALA A 156 -8.08 26.60 -20.72
C ALA A 156 -9.56 26.71 -20.31
N THR A 157 -10.29 25.60 -20.38
CA THR A 157 -11.71 25.53 -19.97
C THR A 157 -11.85 25.71 -18.46
N LEU A 158 -11.04 25.00 -17.66
CA LEU A 158 -11.01 25.16 -16.20
C LEU A 158 -10.66 26.59 -15.77
N LEU A 159 -9.71 27.22 -16.45
CA LEU A 159 -9.27 28.59 -16.14
C LEU A 159 -10.26 29.66 -16.64
N ALA A 160 -11.20 29.33 -17.52
CA ALA A 160 -12.16 30.30 -18.08
C ALA A 160 -13.17 30.82 -17.04
N TYR A 161 -13.50 30.01 -16.02
CA TYR A 161 -14.52 30.34 -15.01
C TYR A 161 -13.89 30.59 -13.64
N PRO A 162 -14.37 31.59 -12.85
CA PRO A 162 -13.80 31.90 -11.54
C PRO A 162 -13.81 30.74 -10.54
N ALA A 163 -14.89 29.95 -10.50
CA ALA A 163 -15.04 28.87 -9.54
C ALA A 163 -14.06 27.71 -9.80
N THR A 164 -14.00 27.21 -11.03
CA THR A 164 -13.06 26.15 -11.43
C THR A 164 -11.62 26.64 -11.42
N ARG A 165 -11.36 27.91 -11.76
CA ARG A 165 -10.03 28.52 -11.62
C ARG A 165 -9.56 28.50 -10.16
N GLN A 166 -10.45 28.77 -9.21
CA GLN A 166 -10.09 28.69 -7.79
C GLN A 166 -9.74 27.26 -7.37
N VAL A 167 -10.46 26.24 -7.87
CA VAL A 167 -10.10 24.83 -7.62
C VAL A 167 -8.68 24.52 -8.11
N VAL A 168 -8.28 25.03 -9.28
CA VAL A 168 -6.88 24.90 -9.76
C VAL A 168 -5.89 25.60 -8.83
N VAL A 169 -6.19 26.83 -8.36
CA VAL A 169 -5.35 27.53 -7.37
C VAL A 169 -5.19 26.72 -6.08
N ASP A 170 -6.28 26.15 -5.59
CA ASP A 170 -6.28 25.35 -4.36
C ASP A 170 -5.47 24.06 -4.54
N LYS A 171 -5.55 23.42 -5.72
CA LYS A 171 -4.73 22.25 -6.06
C LYS A 171 -3.24 22.60 -6.02
N LEU A 172 -2.84 23.69 -6.69
CA LEU A 172 -1.45 24.15 -6.67
C LEU A 172 -0.97 24.45 -5.24
N THR A 173 -1.82 25.08 -4.43
CA THR A 173 -1.52 25.38 -3.03
C THR A 173 -1.36 24.11 -2.21
N ARG A 174 -2.29 23.15 -2.32
CA ARG A 174 -2.21 21.84 -1.65
C ARG A 174 -0.95 21.07 -2.04
N MET A 175 -0.57 21.09 -3.32
CA MET A 175 0.67 20.45 -3.78
C MET A 175 1.90 21.15 -3.20
N ALA A 176 1.93 22.49 -3.17
CA ALA A 176 3.05 23.23 -2.62
C ALA A 176 3.21 23.04 -1.10
N GLU A 177 2.10 22.91 -0.38
CA GLU A 177 2.09 22.55 1.05
C GLU A 177 2.60 21.12 1.28
N ALA A 178 2.27 20.19 0.39
CA ALA A 178 2.73 18.79 0.43
C ALA A 178 4.17 18.61 -0.08
N HIS A 179 4.73 19.56 -0.84
CA HIS A 179 6.08 19.42 -1.44
C HIS A 179 7.15 19.06 -0.40
N GLY A 180 7.09 19.65 0.80
CA GLY A 180 8.05 19.36 1.87
C GLY A 180 8.00 17.93 2.39
N THR A 181 6.90 17.20 2.20
CA THR A 181 6.75 15.81 2.64
C THR A 181 7.32 14.80 1.66
N VAL A 182 7.62 15.23 0.43
CA VAL A 182 8.21 14.40 -0.64
C VAL A 182 9.70 14.15 -0.38
N ALA A 183 10.38 15.11 0.23
CA ALA A 183 11.81 15.06 0.48
C ALA A 183 12.23 13.75 1.15
N GLY A 184 13.34 13.17 0.70
CA GLY A 184 13.97 11.97 1.23
C GLY A 184 13.43 10.63 0.73
N SER A 185 12.53 10.60 -0.26
CA SER A 185 11.89 9.37 -0.75
C SER A 185 11.82 9.36 -2.28
N GLN A 186 12.42 8.35 -2.91
CA GLN A 186 12.43 8.24 -4.37
C GLN A 186 11.00 8.05 -4.93
N GLU A 187 10.24 7.11 -4.37
CA GLU A 187 8.85 6.85 -4.78
C GLU A 187 7.96 8.09 -4.69
N ALA A 188 8.02 8.84 -3.58
CA ALA A 188 7.25 10.06 -3.42
C ALA A 188 7.63 11.12 -4.48
N TRP A 189 8.92 11.22 -4.83
CA TRP A 189 9.36 12.08 -5.93
C TRP A 189 8.81 11.60 -7.27
N GLU A 190 8.85 10.30 -7.57
CA GLU A 190 8.30 9.74 -8.80
C GLU A 190 6.79 10.00 -8.92
N ASP A 191 6.04 9.83 -7.83
CA ASP A 191 4.61 10.15 -7.75
C ASP A 191 4.34 11.63 -7.97
N PHE A 192 5.12 12.50 -7.32
CA PHE A 192 5.03 13.94 -7.50
C PHE A 192 5.35 14.35 -8.95
N LEU A 193 6.35 13.72 -9.57
CA LEU A 193 6.81 14.03 -10.92
C LEU A 193 5.81 13.60 -12.00
N LYS A 194 4.85 12.71 -11.69
CA LYS A 194 3.73 12.41 -12.61
C LYS A 194 2.98 13.68 -13.02
N ASP A 195 2.87 14.65 -12.11
CA ASP A 195 2.21 15.94 -12.36
C ASP A 195 3.14 17.02 -12.95
N TYR A 196 4.45 16.76 -13.05
CA TYR A 196 5.43 17.79 -13.41
C TYR A 196 5.23 18.36 -14.81
N GLY A 197 4.74 17.55 -15.75
CA GLY A 197 4.60 17.95 -17.16
C GLY A 197 3.67 19.14 -17.37
N TRP A 198 2.50 19.16 -16.73
CA TRP A 198 1.54 20.25 -16.89
C TRP A 198 1.86 21.45 -15.99
N LEU A 199 2.61 21.27 -14.90
CA LEU A 199 3.04 22.35 -14.00
C LEU A 199 3.99 23.36 -14.65
N GLN A 200 4.68 22.99 -15.74
CA GLN A 200 5.64 23.88 -16.44
C GLN A 200 4.98 25.02 -17.23
N ARG A 201 3.65 25.06 -17.29
CA ARG A 201 2.95 26.04 -18.11
C ARG A 201 3.00 27.44 -17.49
N ALA A 202 3.24 28.42 -18.36
CA ALA A 202 3.34 29.82 -17.94
C ALA A 202 2.03 30.38 -17.34
N ASP A 203 0.87 29.91 -17.82
CA ASP A 203 -0.43 30.35 -17.31
C ASP A 203 -0.69 29.93 -15.86
N LEU A 204 -0.12 28.80 -15.42
CA LEU A 204 -0.17 28.35 -14.03
C LEU A 204 0.78 29.13 -13.13
N HIS A 205 1.97 29.49 -13.63
CA HIS A 205 2.88 30.38 -12.92
C HIS A 205 2.27 31.77 -12.71
N GLU A 206 1.62 32.33 -13.75
CA GLU A 206 0.88 33.58 -13.63
C GLU A 206 -0.30 33.48 -12.63
N LEU A 207 -0.93 32.31 -12.53
CA LEU A 207 -2.06 32.07 -11.64
C LEU A 207 -1.65 31.97 -10.17
N ASN A 208 -0.57 31.25 -9.86
CA ASN A 208 -0.09 31.06 -8.49
C ASN A 208 1.46 30.93 -8.46
N PRO A 209 2.20 32.04 -8.57
CA PRO A 209 3.66 32.01 -8.71
C PRO A 209 4.35 31.42 -7.49
N ASP A 210 3.88 31.75 -6.27
CA ASP A 210 4.49 31.27 -5.03
C ASP A 210 4.39 29.75 -4.88
N ALA A 211 3.25 29.16 -5.27
CA ALA A 211 3.05 27.72 -5.25
C ALA A 211 3.93 27.03 -6.30
N ILE A 212 3.93 27.52 -7.54
CA ILE A 212 4.76 26.97 -8.62
C ILE A 212 6.25 27.08 -8.27
N ASP A 213 6.73 28.25 -7.83
CA ASP A 213 8.13 28.44 -7.41
C ASP A 213 8.53 27.50 -6.26
N THR A 214 7.58 27.09 -5.42
CA THR A 214 7.81 26.09 -4.36
C THR A 214 7.90 24.67 -4.96
N LEU A 215 7.00 24.31 -5.87
CA LEU A 215 6.94 23.00 -6.52
C LEU A 215 8.18 22.69 -7.37
N PHE A 216 8.82 23.72 -7.93
CA PHE A 216 10.06 23.58 -8.72
C PHE A 216 11.34 23.73 -7.89
N ARG A 217 11.24 23.88 -6.56
CA ARG A 217 12.41 24.07 -5.70
C ARG A 217 13.00 22.72 -5.30
N PHE A 218 14.21 22.46 -5.74
CA PHE A 218 14.97 21.27 -5.34
C PHE A 218 16.40 21.65 -4.92
N ASP A 219 16.87 21.07 -3.82
CA ASP A 219 18.26 21.16 -3.36
C ASP A 219 18.79 19.72 -3.20
N PRO A 220 19.64 19.24 -4.12
CA PRO A 220 20.18 17.88 -4.06
C PRO A 220 20.94 17.58 -2.76
N ALA A 221 21.59 18.59 -2.17
CA ALA A 221 22.34 18.40 -0.93
C ALA A 221 21.41 18.26 0.28
N ALA A 222 20.33 19.06 0.32
CA ALA A 222 19.29 18.90 1.34
C ALA A 222 18.58 17.56 1.20
N GLU A 223 18.25 17.14 -0.03
CA GLU A 223 17.64 15.84 -0.32
C GLU A 223 18.55 14.68 0.12
N LEU A 224 19.84 14.72 -0.25
CA LEU A 224 20.81 13.70 0.16
C LEU A 224 20.95 13.66 1.68
N ALA A 225 21.01 14.81 2.35
CA ALA A 225 21.06 14.86 3.82
C ALA A 225 19.82 14.17 4.42
N VAL A 226 18.61 14.43 3.94
CA VAL A 226 17.38 13.77 4.43
C VAL A 226 17.39 12.27 4.15
N ARG A 227 17.79 11.82 2.94
CA ARG A 227 17.89 10.38 2.62
C ARG A 227 18.92 9.68 3.51
N LEU A 228 20.08 10.29 3.72
CA LEU A 228 21.07 9.78 4.67
C LEU A 228 20.51 9.77 6.08
N GLN A 229 19.77 10.81 6.51
CA GLN A 229 19.09 10.93 7.81
C GLN A 229 17.95 9.92 8.04
N ARG A 230 17.38 9.35 6.98
CA ARG A 230 16.45 8.21 7.05
C ARG A 230 17.17 6.88 7.04
N GLY A 231 18.27 6.79 6.29
CA GLY A 231 19.16 5.65 6.25
C GLY A 231 18.89 4.66 5.13
N THR A 232 19.59 3.52 5.19
CA THR A 232 19.55 2.46 4.16
C THR A 232 19.64 1.09 4.81
N LEU A 233 18.99 0.07 4.22
CA LEU A 233 18.88 -1.25 4.83
C LEU A 233 20.24 -1.91 5.10
N VAL A 234 21.27 -1.61 4.29
CA VAL A 234 22.64 -2.12 4.48
C VAL A 234 23.40 -1.51 5.66
N GLU A 235 22.79 -0.59 6.42
CA GLU A 235 23.25 -0.29 7.79
C GLU A 235 23.14 -1.52 8.70
N TYR A 236 22.32 -2.50 8.32
CA TYR A 236 22.35 -3.86 8.85
C TYR A 236 23.22 -4.80 8.01
N THR A 237 23.64 -5.90 8.61
CA THR A 237 24.28 -7.04 7.94
C THR A 237 23.82 -8.35 8.55
N TRP A 238 23.79 -9.38 7.72
CA TRP A 238 23.80 -10.78 8.14
C TRP A 238 24.88 -11.51 7.33
N PRO A 239 26.12 -11.63 7.86
CA PRO A 239 27.27 -12.11 7.10
C PRO A 239 27.07 -13.51 6.48
N GLU A 240 26.42 -14.44 7.18
CA GLU A 240 26.15 -15.78 6.66
C GLU A 240 25.21 -15.74 5.44
N TYR A 241 24.16 -14.92 5.50
CA TYR A 241 23.23 -14.73 4.39
C TYR A 241 23.91 -14.04 3.20
N GLU A 242 24.62 -12.95 3.45
CA GLU A 242 25.33 -12.20 2.41
C GLU A 242 26.35 -13.08 1.68
N LYS A 243 27.07 -13.94 2.43
CA LYS A 243 28.00 -14.90 1.85
C LYS A 243 27.32 -15.94 0.96
N VAL A 244 26.16 -16.48 1.36
CA VAL A 244 25.41 -17.44 0.53
C VAL A 244 24.91 -16.76 -0.74
N MET A 245 24.43 -15.53 -0.63
CA MET A 245 23.91 -14.78 -1.77
C MET A 245 24.99 -14.28 -2.73
N ALA A 246 26.24 -14.12 -2.27
CA ALA A 246 27.35 -13.64 -3.10
C ALA A 246 27.75 -14.61 -4.23
N ASP A 247 27.50 -15.92 -4.05
CA ASP A 247 27.85 -16.96 -5.03
C ASP A 247 26.70 -17.27 -6.02
N ILE A 248 25.56 -16.57 -5.90
CA ILE A 248 24.34 -16.85 -6.67
C ILE A 248 24.17 -15.81 -7.77
N ASP A 249 24.13 -16.29 -9.00
CA ASP A 249 23.75 -15.50 -10.18
C ASP A 249 22.29 -15.79 -10.56
N GLY A 250 21.42 -14.78 -10.46
CA GLY A 250 20.03 -14.84 -10.96
C GLY A 250 18.95 -14.95 -9.87
N ASP A 251 17.80 -15.50 -10.25
CA ASP A 251 16.61 -15.61 -9.39
C ASP A 251 16.74 -16.77 -8.40
N VAL A 252 16.37 -16.51 -7.14
CA VAL A 252 16.35 -17.49 -6.06
C VAL A 252 15.00 -17.55 -5.40
N PHE A 253 14.70 -18.68 -4.77
CA PHE A 253 13.59 -18.78 -3.83
C PHE A 253 14.09 -18.60 -2.41
N ILE A 254 13.50 -17.65 -1.68
CA ILE A 254 13.78 -17.44 -0.27
C ILE A 254 12.51 -17.74 0.50
N THR A 255 12.61 -18.63 1.49
CA THR A 255 11.47 -18.99 2.36
C THR A 255 11.84 -18.85 3.82
N GLU A 256 10.86 -18.48 4.64
CA GLU A 256 11.03 -18.28 6.07
C GLU A 256 10.44 -19.44 6.89
N HIS A 257 11.13 -19.79 7.97
CA HIS A 257 10.63 -20.64 9.04
C HIS A 257 11.36 -20.29 10.32
N PHE A 258 10.78 -19.49 11.21
CA PHE A 258 11.49 -19.01 12.39
C PHE A 258 12.15 -20.15 13.20
N PRO A 259 13.46 -20.04 13.57
CA PRO A 259 14.37 -18.91 13.29
C PRO A 259 15.14 -19.04 11.96
N PHE A 260 14.90 -20.06 11.16
CA PHE A 260 15.62 -20.34 9.92
C PHE A 260 15.12 -19.54 8.71
N VAL A 261 16.02 -19.33 7.76
CA VAL A 261 15.73 -18.83 6.41
C VAL A 261 16.36 -19.79 5.42
N SER A 262 15.64 -20.17 4.37
CA SER A 262 16.19 -21.01 3.30
C SER A 262 16.42 -20.19 2.04
N VAL A 263 17.56 -20.38 1.39
CA VAL A 263 17.86 -19.86 0.06
C VAL A 263 17.98 -21.05 -0.88
N ALA A 264 17.16 -21.09 -1.94
CA ALA A 264 17.23 -22.12 -2.97
C ALA A 264 17.65 -21.53 -4.31
N ASP A 265 18.74 -22.06 -4.85
CA ASP A 265 19.26 -21.82 -6.19
C ASP A 265 19.16 -23.13 -6.99
N GLY A 266 18.18 -23.20 -7.89
CA GLY A 266 17.86 -24.40 -8.65
C GLY A 266 17.57 -25.60 -7.75
N THR A 267 18.45 -26.61 -7.75
CA THR A 267 18.31 -27.81 -6.92
C THR A 267 19.17 -27.79 -5.65
N THR A 268 19.82 -26.66 -5.35
CA THR A 268 20.61 -26.49 -4.14
C THR A 268 19.85 -25.60 -3.17
N LEU A 269 19.51 -26.13 -2.00
CA LEU A 269 18.92 -25.35 -0.91
C LEU A 269 19.92 -25.21 0.21
N THR A 270 20.20 -23.98 0.63
CA THR A 270 20.96 -23.66 1.83
C THR A 270 20.03 -23.12 2.90
N LEU A 271 19.96 -23.82 4.02
CA LEU A 271 19.24 -23.42 5.21
C LEU A 271 20.18 -22.66 6.15
N LEU A 272 19.84 -21.41 6.42
CA LEU A 272 20.51 -20.47 7.31
C LEU A 272 19.78 -20.40 8.65
N GLY A 273 20.50 -20.02 9.70
CA GLY A 273 20.07 -20.12 11.10
C GLY A 273 20.45 -21.46 11.73
N GLY A 274 20.52 -21.50 13.06
CA GLY A 274 21.15 -22.57 13.82
C GLY A 274 22.68 -22.46 13.82
N GLU A 275 23.34 -23.41 14.49
CA GLU A 275 24.80 -23.34 14.72
C GLU A 275 25.64 -23.16 13.43
N HIS A 276 25.21 -23.77 12.33
CA HIS A 276 25.90 -23.70 11.04
C HIS A 276 24.90 -23.83 9.86
N PRO A 277 25.17 -23.17 8.71
CA PRO A 277 24.40 -23.39 7.49
C PRO A 277 24.39 -24.85 7.05
N ARG A 278 23.24 -25.35 6.58
CA ARG A 278 23.06 -26.72 6.08
C ARG A 278 22.61 -26.70 4.63
N THR A 279 23.26 -27.49 3.77
CA THR A 279 22.92 -27.57 2.34
C THR A 279 22.28 -28.90 1.99
N PHE A 280 21.22 -28.84 1.18
CA PHE A 280 20.44 -29.97 0.71
C PHE A 280 20.37 -29.96 -0.83
N THR A 281 20.37 -31.15 -1.43
CA THR A 281 19.97 -31.31 -2.83
C THR A 281 18.47 -31.59 -2.87
N ILE A 282 17.72 -30.67 -3.45
CA ILE A 282 16.25 -30.68 -3.46
C ILE A 282 15.72 -31.04 -4.87
N PRO A 283 14.47 -31.52 -5.00
CA PRO A 283 13.88 -31.76 -6.31
C PRO A 283 13.73 -30.47 -7.12
N THR A 284 13.69 -30.62 -8.45
CA THR A 284 13.27 -29.54 -9.34
C THR A 284 11.84 -29.14 -9.02
N HIS A 285 11.58 -27.83 -9.01
CA HIS A 285 10.32 -27.22 -8.65
C HIS A 285 10.08 -25.99 -9.54
N GLU A 286 8.82 -25.61 -9.75
CA GLU A 286 8.47 -24.36 -10.43
C GLU A 286 8.40 -23.19 -9.43
N ASN A 287 7.94 -23.47 -8.21
CA ASN A 287 7.81 -22.48 -7.14
C ASN A 287 8.02 -23.14 -5.78
N LEU A 288 9.12 -22.80 -5.09
CA LEU A 288 9.35 -23.27 -3.73
C LEU A 288 8.55 -22.41 -2.76
N ARG A 289 7.53 -23.00 -2.14
CA ARG A 289 6.64 -22.27 -1.21
C ARG A 289 7.22 -22.22 0.19
N ARG A 290 7.75 -23.34 0.70
CA ARG A 290 8.31 -23.45 2.07
C ARG A 290 9.39 -24.51 2.16
N ALA A 291 10.37 -24.26 3.03
CA ALA A 291 11.31 -25.23 3.53
C ALA A 291 11.29 -25.24 5.06
N ILE A 292 10.83 -26.34 5.65
CA ILE A 292 10.57 -26.45 7.09
C ILE A 292 11.47 -27.56 7.67
N PRO A 293 12.50 -27.18 8.44
CA PRO A 293 13.25 -28.09 9.31
C PRO A 293 12.33 -28.81 10.30
N VAL A 294 12.43 -30.14 10.33
CA VAL A 294 11.68 -30.97 11.29
C VAL A 294 12.66 -31.96 11.91
N GLU A 295 13.05 -31.71 13.17
CA GLU A 295 14.13 -32.45 13.83
C GLU A 295 15.42 -32.42 12.96
N ASP A 296 15.93 -33.59 12.57
CA ASP A 296 17.10 -33.75 11.70
C ASP A 296 16.74 -33.87 10.20
N ASP A 297 15.46 -33.72 9.84
CA ASP A 297 14.95 -33.83 8.45
C ASP A 297 14.54 -32.45 7.90
N LEU A 298 14.29 -32.39 6.59
CA LEU A 298 13.78 -31.22 5.89
C LEU A 298 12.51 -31.57 5.13
N PHE A 299 11.43 -30.86 5.44
CA PHE A 299 10.18 -30.87 4.69
C PHE A 299 10.16 -29.72 3.68
N LEU A 300 9.82 -30.01 2.43
CA LEU A 300 9.58 -28.99 1.41
C LEU A 300 8.12 -29.03 0.98
N HIS A 301 7.56 -27.85 0.76
CA HIS A 301 6.29 -27.66 0.07
C HIS A 301 6.54 -26.77 -1.15
N PHE A 302 6.16 -27.22 -2.33
CA PHE A 302 6.43 -26.53 -3.59
C PHE A 302 5.39 -26.89 -4.66
N ASP A 303 5.37 -26.11 -5.72
CA ASP A 303 4.63 -26.43 -6.94
C ASP A 303 5.52 -27.16 -7.95
N ASP A 304 4.97 -28.21 -8.54
CA ASP A 304 5.48 -28.87 -9.74
C ASP A 304 4.48 -28.68 -10.91
N PRO A 305 4.85 -29.03 -12.17
CA PRO A 305 4.00 -28.81 -13.33
C PRO A 305 2.61 -29.46 -13.26
N GLU A 306 2.40 -30.39 -12.33
CA GLU A 306 1.16 -31.13 -12.14
C GLU A 306 0.43 -30.73 -10.84
N GLY A 307 0.99 -29.83 -10.02
CA GLY A 307 0.33 -29.20 -8.87
C GLY A 307 1.18 -29.10 -7.60
N ALA A 308 0.53 -28.80 -6.48
CA ALA A 308 1.18 -28.69 -5.16
C ALA A 308 1.67 -30.07 -4.67
N SER A 309 2.94 -30.11 -4.27
CA SER A 309 3.65 -31.31 -3.86
C SER A 309 4.49 -31.06 -2.61
N TYR A 310 4.91 -32.14 -1.97
CA TYR A 310 5.87 -32.10 -0.88
C TYR A 310 7.00 -33.12 -1.05
N TRP A 311 8.06 -32.90 -0.30
CA TRP A 311 9.23 -33.77 -0.29
C TRP A 311 9.85 -33.78 1.10
N TRP A 312 10.40 -34.94 1.47
CA TRP A 312 11.20 -35.12 2.68
C TRP A 312 12.63 -35.49 2.31
N ALA A 313 13.63 -34.88 2.97
CA ALA A 313 15.02 -35.23 2.71
C ALA A 313 15.34 -36.69 3.08
N SER A 314 14.72 -37.21 4.14
CA SER A 314 14.89 -38.60 4.56
C SER A 314 14.38 -39.64 3.56
N THR A 315 13.31 -39.36 2.82
CA THR A 315 12.72 -40.29 1.85
C THR A 315 13.21 -40.03 0.42
N ASN A 316 13.69 -38.81 0.17
CA ASN A 316 14.10 -38.32 -1.13
C ASN A 316 13.08 -38.62 -2.25
N THR A 317 11.80 -38.50 -1.92
CA THR A 317 10.68 -38.80 -2.82
C THR A 317 9.71 -37.63 -2.84
N THR A 318 9.41 -37.12 -4.05
CA THR A 318 8.35 -36.12 -4.25
C THR A 318 7.00 -36.81 -4.24
N THR A 319 6.07 -36.29 -3.46
CA THR A 319 4.71 -36.80 -3.35
C THR A 319 3.71 -35.67 -3.53
N ARG A 320 2.68 -35.91 -4.35
CA ARG A 320 1.61 -34.95 -4.59
C ARG A 320 0.51 -35.08 -3.53
N TYR A 321 -0.09 -33.97 -3.15
CA TYR A 321 -1.30 -33.99 -2.34
C TYR A 321 -2.50 -34.53 -3.15
N GLU A 322 -3.27 -35.45 -2.58
CA GLU A 322 -4.49 -35.95 -3.20
C GLU A 322 -5.59 -34.88 -3.19
N THR A 323 -5.60 -34.06 -2.15
CA THR A 323 -6.55 -32.95 -1.99
C THR A 323 -5.77 -31.64 -1.82
N PRO A 324 -5.80 -30.73 -2.81
CA PRO A 324 -5.20 -29.41 -2.66
C PRO A 324 -5.97 -28.58 -1.64
N ALA A 325 -5.30 -27.63 -1.00
CA ALA A 325 -5.93 -26.72 -0.06
C ALA A 325 -6.96 -25.85 -0.80
N HIS A 326 -8.22 -25.93 -0.40
CA HIS A 326 -9.23 -25.01 -0.90
C HIS A 326 -9.14 -23.68 -0.12
N ILE A 327 -9.17 -22.59 -0.89
CA ILE A 327 -9.25 -21.17 -0.52
C ILE A 327 -7.90 -20.45 -0.55
N LEU A 328 -7.88 -19.41 -1.41
CA LEU A 328 -6.90 -18.32 -1.58
C LEU A 328 -5.66 -18.49 -0.70
N ASN A 329 -4.56 -18.95 -1.34
CA ASN A 329 -3.18 -18.99 -0.85
C ASN A 329 -3.03 -18.39 0.54
N ALA A 330 -2.81 -19.24 1.54
CA ALA A 330 -2.51 -18.82 2.89
C ALA A 330 -1.12 -18.14 2.93
N PHE A 331 -1.07 -16.88 2.48
CA PHE A 331 0.12 -16.06 2.30
C PHE A 331 0.89 -15.85 3.63
N HIS A 332 0.32 -16.27 4.76
CA HIS A 332 0.88 -16.10 6.11
C HIS A 332 0.86 -17.38 6.96
N THR A 333 0.83 -18.58 6.37
CA THR A 333 0.97 -19.80 7.19
C THR A 333 2.43 -20.01 7.58
N ASP A 334 2.79 -19.49 8.75
CA ASP A 334 4.00 -19.89 9.44
C ASP A 334 3.83 -21.28 10.06
N SER A 335 4.91 -22.04 10.09
CA SER A 335 5.00 -23.25 10.89
C SER A 335 5.40 -22.92 12.32
N TYR A 336 4.81 -23.66 13.27
CA TYR A 336 5.01 -23.45 14.71
C TYR A 336 5.60 -24.68 15.36
N ILE A 337 6.51 -24.46 16.31
CA ILE A 337 7.06 -25.52 17.16
C ILE A 337 6.33 -25.47 18.49
N LEU A 338 5.65 -26.57 18.85
CA LEU A 338 5.00 -26.74 20.14
C LEU A 338 5.61 -27.94 20.88
N GLY A 339 6.42 -27.65 21.89
CA GLY A 339 7.24 -28.66 22.55
C GLY A 339 8.29 -29.20 21.58
N ASN A 340 8.19 -30.47 21.21
CA ASN A 340 9.07 -31.13 20.22
C ASN A 340 8.35 -31.46 18.91
N ARG A 341 7.18 -30.85 18.65
CA ARG A 341 6.32 -31.15 17.50
C ARG A 341 6.26 -29.93 16.59
N THR A 342 6.52 -30.12 15.30
CA THR A 342 6.43 -29.06 14.28
C THR A 342 5.09 -29.13 13.59
N PHE A 343 4.43 -27.98 13.46
CA PHE A 343 3.13 -27.83 12.81
C PHE A 343 3.23 -26.92 11.60
N PHE A 344 2.51 -27.26 10.54
CA PHE A 344 2.28 -26.40 9.40
C PHE A 344 0.79 -26.42 9.11
N GLY A 345 0.12 -25.27 9.28
CA GLY A 345 -1.35 -25.22 9.31
C GLY A 345 -1.93 -26.14 10.40
N ASP A 346 -2.97 -26.89 10.09
CA ASP A 346 -3.58 -27.86 10.99
C ASP A 346 -2.83 -29.21 11.11
N VAL A 347 -1.72 -29.37 10.39
CA VAL A 347 -1.02 -30.64 10.26
C VAL A 347 0.26 -30.67 11.12
N GLU A 348 0.39 -31.70 11.95
CA GLU A 348 1.67 -32.07 12.55
C GLU A 348 2.58 -32.72 11.51
N LEU A 349 3.73 -32.11 11.31
CA LEU A 349 4.80 -32.65 10.47
C LEU A 349 5.61 -33.67 11.26
N THR A 350 5.81 -34.86 10.66
CA THR A 350 6.63 -35.93 11.21
C THR A 350 7.53 -36.44 10.11
N PRO A 351 8.87 -36.55 10.32
CA PRO A 351 9.82 -36.97 9.29
C PRO A 351 9.38 -38.20 8.50
N GLY A 352 9.36 -38.07 7.18
CA GLY A 352 8.99 -39.14 6.24
C GLY A 352 7.53 -39.61 6.27
N LYS A 353 6.65 -38.98 7.05
CA LYS A 353 5.22 -39.31 7.09
C LYS A 353 4.54 -38.80 5.83
N GLU A 354 3.74 -39.67 5.22
CA GLU A 354 2.93 -39.34 4.05
C GLU A 354 1.76 -38.43 4.44
N LEU A 355 1.54 -37.37 3.65
CA LEU A 355 0.45 -36.41 3.75
C LEU A 355 -0.48 -36.57 2.55
N THR A 356 -1.78 -36.75 2.80
CA THR A 356 -2.81 -36.86 1.73
C THR A 356 -3.42 -35.51 1.36
N THR A 357 -3.49 -34.58 2.32
CA THR A 357 -4.11 -33.27 2.17
C THR A 357 -3.05 -32.19 2.35
N GLU A 358 -3.09 -31.18 1.50
CA GLU A 358 -2.23 -30.01 1.62
C GLU A 358 -2.53 -29.28 2.94
N PRO A 359 -1.52 -29.03 3.80
CA PRO A 359 -1.74 -28.32 5.05
C PRO A 359 -2.21 -26.87 4.83
N ALA A 360 -3.16 -26.39 5.66
CA ALA A 360 -3.80 -25.09 5.46
C ALA A 360 -4.16 -24.35 6.76
N GLY A 361 -4.37 -23.04 6.62
CA GLY A 361 -4.83 -22.13 7.69
C GLY A 361 -3.69 -21.51 8.50
N GLU A 362 -4.01 -20.41 9.19
CA GLU A 362 -3.05 -19.61 9.98
C GLU A 362 -2.95 -20.15 11.41
N LEU A 363 -1.76 -20.01 12.01
CA LEU A 363 -1.48 -20.43 13.38
C LEU A 363 -0.99 -19.25 14.22
N PHE A 364 -1.41 -19.20 15.48
CA PHE A 364 -0.95 -18.19 16.44
C PHE A 364 -0.96 -18.70 17.89
N GLY A 365 0.10 -18.40 18.63
CA GLY A 365 0.20 -18.65 20.09
C GLY A 365 1.50 -19.31 20.55
N GLN A 366 1.72 -19.37 21.87
CA GLN A 366 3.01 -19.78 22.45
C GLN A 366 3.07 -21.22 22.98
N ASN A 367 1.92 -21.72 23.42
CA ASN A 367 1.75 -23.03 24.08
C ASN A 367 0.40 -23.66 23.76
N ILE A 368 -0.53 -22.83 23.30
CA ILE A 368 -1.82 -23.18 22.74
C ILE A 368 -1.81 -22.51 21.38
N LEU A 369 -2.01 -23.29 20.33
CA LEU A 369 -2.08 -22.77 18.97
C LEU A 369 -3.54 -22.59 18.59
N TYR A 370 -3.89 -21.34 18.29
CA TYR A 370 -5.14 -20.99 17.64
C TYR A 370 -4.96 -21.19 16.15
N HIS A 371 -5.89 -21.90 15.54
CA HIS A 371 -5.93 -22.18 14.11
C HIS A 371 -7.15 -21.51 13.49
N ARG A 372 -6.91 -20.80 12.39
CA ARG A 372 -7.94 -20.12 11.61
C ARG A 372 -7.89 -20.61 10.17
N MET A 373 -9.04 -21.08 9.68
CA MET A 373 -9.27 -21.28 8.26
C MET A 373 -10.01 -20.06 7.70
N TYR A 374 -9.68 -19.62 6.48
CA TYR A 374 -10.41 -18.56 5.78
C TYR A 374 -11.74 -19.07 5.22
N VAL A 375 -12.64 -19.56 6.08
CA VAL A 375 -14.01 -19.92 5.67
C VAL A 375 -14.95 -18.85 6.20
N PRO A 376 -15.72 -18.14 5.35
CA PRO A 376 -16.63 -17.07 5.78
C PRO A 376 -17.67 -17.48 6.84
N THR A 377 -17.92 -18.78 6.98
CA THR A 377 -18.92 -19.34 7.89
C THR A 377 -18.34 -19.85 9.21
N THR A 378 -17.04 -19.73 9.45
CA THR A 378 -16.42 -20.20 10.71
C THR A 378 -16.78 -19.23 11.85
N PRO A 379 -17.37 -19.72 12.96
CA PRO A 379 -17.83 -18.85 14.05
C PRO A 379 -16.70 -18.18 14.85
N GLY A 380 -15.47 -18.69 14.74
CA GLY A 380 -14.27 -18.17 15.39
C GLY A 380 -13.07 -19.10 15.20
N PRO A 381 -11.91 -18.82 15.81
CA PRO A 381 -10.72 -19.65 15.69
C PRO A 381 -10.86 -20.94 16.52
N THR A 382 -10.17 -21.99 16.09
CA THR A 382 -10.17 -23.29 16.78
C THR A 382 -8.87 -23.50 17.54
N ILE A 383 -8.91 -24.25 18.65
CA ILE A 383 -7.69 -24.65 19.36
C ILE A 383 -7.18 -25.95 18.74
N LEU A 384 -5.97 -25.92 18.20
CA LEU A 384 -5.34 -27.07 17.59
C LEU A 384 -5.04 -28.13 18.69
N HIS A 385 -5.52 -29.36 18.47
CA HIS A 385 -5.51 -30.49 19.43
C HIS A 385 -6.32 -30.31 20.73
N GLY A 386 -7.26 -29.35 20.79
CA GLY A 386 -8.28 -29.26 21.85
C GLY A 386 -9.69 -29.49 21.30
N LYS A 387 -10.65 -29.88 22.16
CA LYS A 387 -12.06 -29.58 21.85
C LYS A 387 -12.20 -28.07 22.02
N ALA A 388 -12.47 -27.35 20.94
CA ALA A 388 -12.87 -25.96 21.05
C ALA A 388 -14.07 -25.90 22.02
N PRO A 389 -14.06 -25.09 23.11
CA PRO A 389 -15.31 -24.45 23.47
C PRO A 389 -15.82 -23.69 22.24
N ASP A 390 -17.12 -23.44 22.10
CA ASP A 390 -17.65 -22.59 21.03
C ASP A 390 -17.04 -21.17 21.16
N LEU A 391 -15.81 -20.98 20.70
CA LEU A 391 -15.05 -19.75 20.82
C LEU A 391 -15.40 -18.92 19.62
N THR A 392 -16.40 -18.06 19.79
CA THR A 392 -16.75 -17.11 18.75
C THR A 392 -15.69 -16.01 18.67
N TRP A 393 -15.66 -15.26 17.57
CA TRP A 393 -14.79 -14.10 17.43
C TRP A 393 -14.98 -13.09 18.58
N GLU A 394 -16.22 -12.89 19.03
CA GLU A 394 -16.53 -12.02 20.16
C GLU A 394 -15.85 -12.51 21.45
N ILE A 395 -15.94 -13.80 21.76
CA ILE A 395 -15.32 -14.37 22.97
C ILE A 395 -13.79 -14.34 22.86
N PHE A 396 -13.24 -14.64 21.68
CA PHE A 396 -11.80 -14.56 21.43
C PHE A 396 -11.28 -13.15 21.69
N HIS A 397 -11.92 -12.13 21.10
CA HIS A 397 -11.55 -10.73 21.29
C HIS A 397 -11.75 -10.29 22.75
N GLU A 398 -12.87 -10.62 23.39
CA GLU A 398 -13.11 -10.29 24.81
C GLU A 398 -11.99 -10.84 25.71
N GLN A 399 -11.62 -12.11 25.53
CA GLN A 399 -10.56 -12.73 26.32
C GLN A 399 -9.16 -12.17 26.00
N LEU A 400 -8.89 -11.86 24.73
CA LEU A 400 -7.64 -11.24 24.30
C LEU A 400 -7.46 -9.89 24.98
N ARG A 401 -8.50 -9.03 24.91
CA ARG A 401 -8.55 -7.71 25.52
C ARG A 401 -8.48 -7.76 27.04
N ALA A 402 -9.14 -8.72 27.67
CA ALA A 402 -9.03 -8.94 29.10
C ALA A 402 -7.63 -9.43 29.54
N GLY A 403 -6.78 -9.86 28.61
CA GLY A 403 -5.50 -10.50 28.91
C GLY A 403 -5.67 -11.87 29.57
N THR A 404 -6.81 -12.52 29.33
CA THR A 404 -7.17 -13.83 29.90
C THR A 404 -7.11 -14.97 28.87
N LEU A 405 -6.88 -14.65 27.59
CA LEU A 405 -6.80 -15.62 26.52
C LEU A 405 -5.59 -16.56 26.72
N PRO A 406 -5.80 -17.88 26.88
CA PRO A 406 -4.71 -18.82 27.12
C PRO A 406 -3.67 -18.83 25.99
N GLY A 407 -2.39 -18.96 26.33
CA GLY A 407 -1.33 -19.08 25.31
C GLY A 407 -0.89 -17.77 24.64
N ILE A 408 -1.45 -16.62 25.05
CA ILE A 408 -1.04 -15.27 24.63
C ILE A 408 -0.85 -14.44 25.90
N SER A 409 0.38 -14.40 26.41
CA SER A 409 0.67 -13.82 27.73
C SER A 409 1.86 -12.85 27.78
N VAL A 410 2.48 -12.55 26.64
CA VAL A 410 3.73 -11.77 26.61
C VAL A 410 3.52 -10.34 27.04
N PHE A 411 2.42 -9.73 26.60
CA PHE A 411 2.19 -8.30 26.79
C PHE A 411 0.69 -7.93 26.89
N PRO A 412 -0.03 -8.44 27.92
CA PRO A 412 -1.46 -8.21 28.05
C PRO A 412 -1.82 -6.74 28.29
N ASP A 413 -0.94 -5.96 28.91
CA ASP A 413 -1.20 -4.54 29.18
C ASP A 413 -1.19 -3.71 27.90
N GLY A 414 -0.26 -3.94 26.97
CA GLY A 414 -0.27 -3.25 25.68
C GLY A 414 -1.49 -3.57 24.81
N ILE A 415 -2.01 -4.80 24.88
CA ILE A 415 -3.24 -5.20 24.16
C ILE A 415 -4.45 -4.40 24.66
N ARG A 416 -4.49 -4.05 25.96
CA ARG A 416 -5.59 -3.26 26.56
C ARG A 416 -5.60 -1.81 26.11
N GLU A 417 -4.47 -1.30 25.61
CA GLU A 417 -4.34 0.08 25.12
C GLU A 417 -4.75 0.22 23.64
N ILE A 418 -4.93 -0.89 22.93
CA ILE A 418 -5.39 -0.87 21.54
C ILE A 418 -6.85 -0.35 21.51
N PRO A 419 -7.24 0.51 20.56
CA PRO A 419 -8.63 0.94 20.40
C PRO A 419 -9.60 -0.23 20.18
N ASP A 420 -10.84 -0.13 20.67
CA ASP A 420 -11.84 -1.21 20.67
C ASP A 420 -12.39 -1.51 19.26
N GLU A 421 -12.33 -0.51 18.37
CA GLU A 421 -12.74 -0.56 16.97
C GLU A 421 -11.82 -1.40 16.08
N LEU A 422 -10.60 -1.72 16.55
CA LEU A 422 -9.63 -2.49 15.77
C LEU A 422 -9.75 -4.00 16.06
N SER A 423 -9.79 -4.79 14.99
CA SER A 423 -9.91 -6.25 15.01
C SER A 423 -8.54 -6.93 14.94
N PHE A 424 -8.34 -8.01 15.69
CA PHE A 424 -7.08 -8.77 15.69
C PHE A 424 -6.86 -9.52 14.37
N ARG A 425 -5.62 -9.54 13.87
CA ARG A 425 -5.25 -10.23 12.62
C ARG A 425 -4.32 -11.41 12.89
N PHE A 426 -4.62 -12.54 12.26
CA PHE A 426 -3.85 -13.78 12.38
C PHE A 426 -2.51 -13.77 11.62
N SER A 427 -2.22 -12.71 10.85
CA SER A 427 -0.88 -12.36 10.35
C SER A 427 0.05 -11.81 11.45
N SER A 428 -0.38 -11.89 12.72
CA SER A 428 0.45 -11.69 13.91
C SER A 428 1.37 -12.89 14.15
N PHE A 429 2.55 -12.67 14.72
CA PHE A 429 3.48 -13.75 15.07
C PHE A 429 3.93 -13.69 16.54
N ILE A 430 4.38 -14.83 17.05
CA ILE A 430 4.96 -14.95 18.38
C ILE A 430 5.95 -16.12 18.45
N HIS A 431 7.22 -15.81 18.67
CA HIS A 431 8.30 -16.78 18.63
C HIS A 431 9.21 -16.67 19.86
N PRO A 432 9.68 -17.79 20.42
CA PRO A 432 10.64 -17.75 21.51
C PRO A 432 11.97 -17.18 21.04
N VAL A 433 12.62 -16.39 21.89
CA VAL A 433 13.98 -15.91 21.65
C VAL A 433 14.95 -17.10 21.65
N THR A 434 15.83 -17.17 20.66
CA THR A 434 16.97 -18.08 20.63
C THR A 434 18.27 -17.33 20.93
N GLU A 435 19.39 -18.03 21.07
CA GLU A 435 20.69 -17.39 21.24
C GLU A 435 21.05 -16.47 20.07
N GLU A 436 20.75 -16.90 18.83
CA GLU A 436 21.03 -16.16 17.59
C GLU A 436 20.13 -14.94 17.41
N THR A 437 18.87 -15.02 17.85
CA THR A 437 17.89 -13.94 17.65
C THR A 437 17.81 -12.98 18.85
N ALA A 438 18.59 -13.21 19.91
CA ALA A 438 18.53 -12.42 21.15
C ALA A 438 18.81 -10.92 20.95
N ALA A 439 19.64 -10.58 19.96
CA ALA A 439 19.98 -9.20 19.61
C ALA A 439 19.10 -8.62 18.49
N SER A 440 17.99 -9.29 18.15
CA SER A 440 17.14 -8.91 17.03
C SER A 440 16.71 -7.44 17.07
N PRO A 441 16.75 -6.73 15.92
CA PRO A 441 16.27 -5.36 15.83
C PRO A 441 14.75 -5.23 15.96
N LEU A 442 13.99 -6.33 15.88
CA LEU A 442 12.55 -6.35 16.19
C LEU A 442 12.27 -6.36 17.70
N GLY A 443 13.32 -6.49 18.51
CA GLY A 443 13.27 -6.52 19.96
C GLY A 443 12.68 -7.82 20.53
N ALA A 444 12.69 -7.91 21.85
CA ALA A 444 12.08 -9.01 22.60
C ALA A 444 11.58 -8.55 23.97
N ILE A 445 10.48 -9.14 24.44
CA ILE A 445 9.99 -8.99 25.81
C ILE A 445 9.66 -10.38 26.36
N ASN A 446 9.98 -10.63 27.63
CA ASN A 446 9.66 -11.90 28.31
C ASN A 446 10.13 -13.17 27.57
N ASN A 447 11.29 -13.10 26.90
CA ASN A 447 11.86 -14.18 26.09
C ASN A 447 11.07 -14.53 24.82
N TYR A 448 10.32 -13.57 24.27
CA TYR A 448 9.63 -13.72 22.99
C TYR A 448 9.84 -12.53 22.06
N HIS A 449 9.98 -12.84 20.78
CA HIS A 449 9.70 -11.93 19.67
C HIS A 449 8.21 -12.01 19.34
N PHE A 450 7.57 -10.88 19.07
CA PHE A 450 6.17 -10.87 18.65
C PHE A 450 5.83 -9.58 17.91
N CYS A 451 4.80 -9.66 17.07
CA CYS A 451 4.12 -8.49 16.52
C CYS A 451 2.64 -8.83 16.45
N TYR A 452 1.83 -8.17 17.28
CA TYR A 452 0.38 -8.26 17.25
C TYR A 452 -0.18 -7.20 16.32
N ARG A 453 -1.01 -7.63 15.37
CA ARG A 453 -1.60 -6.78 14.35
C ARG A 453 -3.09 -6.58 14.61
N PHE A 454 -3.52 -5.33 14.47
CA PHE A 454 -4.91 -4.93 14.57
C PHE A 454 -5.25 -4.00 13.41
N GLU A 455 -6.46 -4.12 12.86
CA GLU A 455 -6.91 -3.34 11.70
C GLU A 455 -8.36 -2.90 11.89
N ALA A 456 -8.71 -1.72 11.40
CA ALA A 456 -10.10 -1.28 11.28
C ALA A 456 -10.79 -2.02 10.12
N ASP A 457 -12.10 -2.27 10.24
CA ASP A 457 -12.87 -2.88 9.14
C ASP A 457 -13.08 -1.91 7.96
N ILE A 458 -12.95 -0.61 8.21
CA ILE A 458 -13.11 0.51 7.28
C ILE A 458 -12.03 1.54 7.65
N ASP A 459 -11.25 2.02 6.69
CA ASP A 459 -10.21 3.09 6.76
C ASP A 459 -8.71 2.69 6.85
N ASP A 460 -8.27 1.50 6.44
CA ASP A 460 -6.85 1.08 6.29
C ASP A 460 -5.90 1.40 7.47
N GLU A 461 -6.45 1.77 8.64
CA GLU A 461 -5.68 2.03 9.84
C GLU A 461 -5.28 0.70 10.48
N SER A 462 -4.04 0.30 10.22
CA SER A 462 -3.42 -0.84 10.90
C SER A 462 -2.50 -0.38 12.02
N VAL A 463 -2.47 -1.20 13.07
CA VAL A 463 -1.62 -1.03 14.25
C VAL A 463 -0.75 -2.26 14.43
N ALA A 464 0.52 -2.03 14.75
CA ALA A 464 1.46 -3.04 15.18
C ALA A 464 1.84 -2.81 16.65
N LEU A 465 1.70 -3.85 17.47
CA LEU A 465 2.14 -3.89 18.85
C LEU A 465 3.24 -4.95 19.00
N GLY A 466 4.43 -4.53 19.40
CA GLY A 466 5.58 -5.41 19.57
C GLY A 466 6.50 -4.97 20.72
N PRO A 467 7.66 -5.63 20.86
CA PRO A 467 8.67 -5.28 21.87
C PRO A 467 9.12 -3.83 21.87
N LEU A 468 9.08 -3.17 20.71
CA LEU A 468 9.50 -1.77 20.56
C LEU A 468 8.40 -0.76 20.92
N GLY A 469 7.17 -1.22 21.15
CA GLY A 469 6.02 -0.39 21.50
C GLY A 469 4.81 -0.58 20.60
N TYR A 470 3.94 0.41 20.65
CA TYR A 470 2.70 0.53 19.87
C TYR A 470 2.91 1.53 18.73
N PHE A 471 2.53 1.13 17.51
CA PHE A 471 2.69 1.97 16.32
C PHE A 471 1.46 1.86 15.42
N THR A 472 0.94 3.02 14.98
CA THR A 472 0.04 3.08 13.82
C THR A 472 0.90 2.98 12.57
N VAL A 473 0.73 1.89 11.81
CA VAL A 473 1.58 1.53 10.69
C VAL A 473 0.93 1.76 9.31
N GLY A 474 -0.37 2.09 9.26
CA GLY A 474 -1.09 2.35 8.00
C GLY A 474 -1.42 1.07 7.24
N ASP A 475 -1.46 1.12 5.91
CA ASP A 475 -1.71 -0.07 5.08
C ASP A 475 -0.53 -1.07 5.09
N GLY A 476 -0.86 -2.36 5.07
CA GLY A 476 0.06 -3.47 4.96
C GLY A 476 0.57 -4.07 6.27
N ALA A 477 1.11 -5.29 6.19
CA ALA A 477 1.65 -6.05 7.31
C ALA A 477 3.04 -5.55 7.78
N ARG A 478 3.14 -4.25 8.10
CA ARG A 478 4.38 -3.57 8.50
C ARG A 478 4.81 -3.92 9.92
N THR A 479 6.08 -4.23 10.12
CA THR A 479 6.66 -4.68 11.39
C THR A 479 7.68 -3.66 11.90
N PRO A 480 7.53 -3.13 13.12
CA PRO A 480 8.52 -2.23 13.70
C PRO A 480 9.86 -2.91 13.94
N LEU A 481 10.95 -2.23 13.57
CA LEU A 481 12.31 -2.58 13.92
C LEU A 481 13.09 -1.34 14.35
N THR A 482 14.13 -1.52 15.14
CA THR A 482 15.04 -0.43 15.49
C THR A 482 15.71 0.10 14.22
N ARG A 483 15.91 1.41 14.14
CA ARG A 483 16.77 2.02 13.12
C ARG A 483 18.20 2.12 13.65
N PRO A 484 19.24 1.68 12.91
CA PRO A 484 20.63 1.92 13.29
C PRO A 484 20.91 3.41 13.53
N GLY A 485 21.67 3.75 14.58
CA GLY A 485 21.84 5.15 15.01
C GLY A 485 20.61 5.77 15.70
N GLY A 486 19.53 5.00 15.91
CA GLY A 486 18.37 5.38 16.73
C GLY A 486 17.12 5.76 15.92
N GLY A 487 15.95 5.47 16.51
CA GLY A 487 14.64 5.63 15.88
C GLY A 487 14.00 4.28 15.54
N ILE A 488 12.93 4.33 14.74
CA ILE A 488 12.16 3.15 14.31
C ILE A 488 12.03 3.16 12.79
N TRP A 489 12.15 1.99 12.20
CA TRP A 489 11.71 1.71 10.84
C TRP A 489 10.50 0.76 10.87
N PHE A 490 9.78 0.71 9.76
CA PHE A 490 8.74 -0.28 9.51
C PHE A 490 9.11 -1.13 8.30
N ALA A 491 9.08 -2.45 8.45
CA ALA A 491 9.38 -3.39 7.37
C ALA A 491 8.13 -4.17 6.93
N SER A 492 7.89 -4.25 5.62
CA SER A 492 6.83 -5.07 5.00
C SER A 492 7.43 -5.88 3.87
N GLY A 493 7.69 -7.16 4.11
CA GLY A 493 8.45 -7.98 3.17
C GLY A 493 9.82 -7.36 2.88
N CYS A 494 10.04 -6.99 1.63
CA CYS A 494 11.28 -6.42 1.08
C CYS A 494 11.42 -4.90 1.28
N GLU A 495 10.33 -4.22 1.64
CA GLU A 495 10.25 -2.77 1.74
C GLU A 495 10.45 -2.28 3.18
N VAL A 496 11.14 -1.14 3.32
CA VAL A 496 11.38 -0.50 4.60
C VAL A 496 11.04 0.99 4.52
N CYS A 497 10.31 1.47 5.52
CA CYS A 497 9.88 2.86 5.63
C CYS A 497 10.40 3.48 6.93
N ASP A 498 10.60 4.80 6.89
CA ASP A 498 10.88 5.57 8.10
C ASP A 498 9.67 5.59 9.04
N GLY A 499 9.90 5.38 10.33
CA GLY A 499 8.82 5.26 11.31
C GLY A 499 8.09 6.58 11.61
N GLU A 500 8.73 7.73 11.42
CA GLU A 500 8.16 9.05 11.69
C GLU A 500 7.41 9.59 10.46
N THR A 501 8.02 9.51 9.28
CA THR A 501 7.42 10.06 8.05
C THR A 501 6.58 9.04 7.28
N ARG A 502 6.71 7.74 7.59
CA ARG A 502 6.08 6.61 6.88
C ARG A 502 6.44 6.47 5.40
N THR A 503 7.38 7.27 4.92
CA THR A 503 7.91 7.25 3.57
C THR A 503 8.96 6.15 3.43
N GLN A 504 9.09 5.59 2.24
CA GLN A 504 10.13 4.61 1.93
C GLN A 504 11.53 5.18 2.22
N ILE A 505 12.41 4.35 2.77
CA ILE A 505 13.84 4.70 2.84
C ILE A 505 14.49 4.42 1.49
N ALA A 506 15.69 4.96 1.27
CA ALA A 506 16.37 4.74 0.00
C ALA A 506 16.75 3.27 -0.18
N LEU A 507 16.53 2.76 -1.40
CA LEU A 507 16.88 1.41 -1.78
C LEU A 507 18.40 1.24 -1.74
N SER A 508 18.86 0.15 -1.14
CA SER A 508 20.30 -0.11 -1.01
C SER A 508 20.80 -0.66 -2.35
N ARG A 509 21.59 0.13 -3.07
CA ARG A 509 22.22 -0.29 -4.34
C ARG A 509 23.59 -0.93 -4.07
N THR A 510 23.92 -1.96 -4.84
CA THR A 510 25.30 -2.45 -4.96
C THR A 510 26.12 -1.49 -5.83
N HIS A 511 27.43 -1.75 -5.93
CA HIS A 511 28.30 -0.94 -6.77
C HIS A 511 27.96 -0.99 -8.27
N THR A 512 27.26 -2.04 -8.73
CA THR A 512 26.76 -2.21 -10.10
C THR A 512 25.38 -1.59 -10.33
N GLY A 513 24.69 -1.15 -9.28
CA GLY A 513 23.34 -0.59 -9.35
C GLY A 513 22.21 -1.60 -9.13
N ASP A 514 22.56 -2.86 -8.89
CA ASP A 514 21.59 -3.89 -8.51
C ASP A 514 21.08 -3.64 -7.08
N GLU A 515 19.89 -4.15 -6.77
CA GLU A 515 19.40 -4.11 -5.39
C GLU A 515 20.23 -5.04 -4.50
N HIS A 516 20.63 -4.54 -3.33
CA HIS A 516 21.35 -5.36 -2.37
C HIS A 516 20.47 -6.53 -1.90
N ASN A 517 21.05 -7.72 -1.80
CA ASN A 517 20.30 -8.95 -1.51
C ASN A 517 19.54 -8.93 -0.16
N LEU A 518 19.90 -8.06 0.79
CA LEU A 518 19.11 -7.86 2.01
C LEU A 518 17.67 -7.40 1.72
N HIS A 519 17.41 -6.73 0.59
CA HIS A 519 16.06 -6.42 0.15
C HIS A 519 15.26 -7.66 -0.25
N LYS A 520 15.88 -8.83 -0.44
CA LYS A 520 15.16 -10.10 -0.70
C LYS A 520 14.90 -10.89 0.58
N LEU A 521 15.38 -10.42 1.73
CA LEU A 521 15.28 -11.12 3.00
C LEU A 521 13.86 -10.96 3.58
N PRO A 522 13.15 -12.06 3.90
CA PRO A 522 11.85 -11.97 4.54
C PRO A 522 11.97 -11.47 5.98
N VAL A 523 10.86 -10.98 6.55
CA VAL A 523 10.83 -10.34 7.88
C VAL A 523 11.36 -11.26 8.98
N MET A 524 11.13 -12.58 8.93
CA MET A 524 11.73 -13.48 9.92
C MET A 524 13.26 -13.51 9.88
N GLY A 525 13.86 -13.28 8.70
CA GLY A 525 15.31 -13.13 8.55
C GLY A 525 15.85 -11.88 9.24
N PHE A 526 15.03 -10.86 9.46
CA PHE A 526 15.47 -9.63 10.13
C PHE A 526 15.83 -9.89 11.60
N HIS A 527 15.40 -11.02 12.18
CA HIS A 527 15.82 -11.43 13.52
C HIS A 527 17.33 -11.71 13.65
N HIS A 528 18.02 -11.95 12.54
CA HIS A 528 19.47 -12.20 12.49
C HIS A 528 20.31 -10.95 12.15
N LEU A 529 19.66 -9.84 11.80
CA LEU A 529 20.37 -8.64 11.41
C LEU A 529 21.09 -8.02 12.61
N THR A 530 22.33 -7.61 12.37
CA THR A 530 23.13 -6.84 13.33
C THR A 530 23.59 -5.55 12.67
N VAL A 531 23.80 -4.51 13.47
CA VAL A 531 24.27 -3.22 12.93
C VAL A 531 25.68 -3.41 12.35
N ARG A 532 25.84 -3.05 11.08
CA ARG A 532 27.10 -3.15 10.34
C ARG A 532 28.15 -2.22 10.91
N HIS A 533 27.78 -0.96 11.13
CA HIS A 533 28.69 0.05 11.66
C HIS A 533 27.97 1.20 12.40
N GLU A 534 27.85 1.10 13.72
CA GLU A 534 27.07 2.06 14.54
C GLU A 534 27.54 3.52 14.35
N ASP A 535 28.86 3.77 14.31
CA ASP A 535 29.39 5.14 14.14
C ASP A 535 29.09 5.73 12.75
N VAL A 536 28.95 4.90 11.71
CA VAL A 536 28.55 5.38 10.36
C VAL A 536 27.07 5.71 10.39
N SER A 537 26.24 4.82 10.96
CA SER A 537 24.81 5.05 11.14
C SER A 537 24.54 6.34 11.90
N GLN A 538 25.22 6.59 13.03
CA GLN A 538 25.09 7.84 13.76
C GLN A 538 25.51 9.06 12.91
N ARG A 539 26.63 8.98 12.18
CA ARG A 539 27.05 10.06 11.26
C ARG A 539 26.03 10.33 10.17
N MET A 540 25.35 9.30 9.65
CA MET A 540 24.27 9.46 8.69
C MET A 540 23.07 10.18 9.31
N ARG A 541 22.70 9.89 10.57
CA ARG A 541 21.63 10.63 11.29
C ARG A 541 21.97 12.09 11.53
N GLU A 542 23.26 12.41 11.65
CA GLU A 542 23.75 13.78 11.90
C GLU A 542 24.18 14.51 10.62
N CYS A 543 24.04 13.89 9.45
CA CYS A 543 24.51 14.46 8.19
C CYS A 543 23.75 15.75 7.84
N THR A 544 24.49 16.85 7.74
CA THR A 544 23.97 18.17 7.37
C THR A 544 23.95 18.38 5.85
N PRO A 545 23.13 19.31 5.31
CA PRO A 545 23.19 19.68 3.90
C PRO A 545 24.59 20.12 3.44
N GLU A 546 25.38 20.77 4.30
CA GLU A 546 26.75 21.15 3.98
C GLU A 546 27.68 19.94 3.83
N GLN A 547 27.52 18.91 4.66
CA GLN A 547 28.27 17.66 4.55
C GLN A 547 27.83 16.85 3.33
N ALA A 548 26.52 16.75 3.10
CA ALA A 548 25.97 16.12 1.90
C ALA A 548 26.46 16.81 0.63
N LYS A 549 26.51 18.14 0.61
CA LYS A 549 27.11 18.92 -0.48
C LYS A 549 28.58 18.57 -0.69
N ALA A 550 29.36 18.40 0.38
CA ALA A 550 30.77 18.01 0.26
C ALA A 550 30.93 16.62 -0.38
N LEU A 551 30.01 15.68 -0.11
CA LEU A 551 29.99 14.37 -0.77
C LEU A 551 29.62 14.47 -2.25
N LEU A 552 28.66 15.32 -2.61
CA LEU A 552 28.30 15.58 -4.01
C LEU A 552 29.46 16.23 -4.80
N ASP A 553 30.11 17.23 -4.18
CA ASP A 553 31.24 17.96 -4.78
C ASP A 553 32.52 17.10 -4.84
N ASN A 554 32.63 16.05 -4.01
CA ASN A 554 33.75 15.09 -4.01
C ASN A 554 33.30 13.66 -3.64
N PRO A 555 32.72 12.90 -4.59
CA PRO A 555 32.19 11.57 -4.33
C PRO A 555 33.21 10.55 -3.81
N THR A 556 34.51 10.77 -4.00
CA THR A 556 35.56 9.88 -3.48
C THR A 556 35.67 9.90 -1.95
N GLU A 557 35.12 10.91 -1.28
CA GLU A 557 35.07 10.99 0.19
C GLU A 557 33.95 10.15 0.79
N ILE A 558 33.05 9.60 -0.03
CA ILE A 558 31.99 8.70 0.44
C ILE A 558 32.59 7.49 1.15
N LEU A 559 33.71 6.94 0.65
CA LEU A 559 34.37 5.82 1.31
C LEU A 559 34.90 6.20 2.71
N THR A 560 35.50 7.38 2.87
CA THR A 560 35.93 7.89 4.19
C THR A 560 34.73 8.14 5.11
N PHE A 561 33.64 8.69 4.56
CA PHE A 561 32.39 8.90 5.28
C PHE A 561 31.78 7.59 5.78
N ALA A 562 31.88 6.53 4.98
CA ALA A 562 31.44 5.17 5.31
C ALA A 562 32.44 4.36 6.17
N ASP A 563 33.49 5.01 6.72
CA ASP A 563 34.60 4.35 7.43
C ASP A 563 35.25 3.19 6.66
N TYR A 564 35.41 3.37 5.35
CA TYR A 564 35.96 2.39 4.43
C TYR A 564 35.14 1.09 4.27
N ASP A 565 33.87 1.08 4.70
CA ASP A 565 32.92 0.03 4.35
C ASP A 565 32.39 0.25 2.91
N GLU A 566 32.80 -0.61 1.99
CA GLU A 566 32.46 -0.50 0.57
C GLU A 566 30.98 -0.75 0.28
N VAL A 567 30.28 -1.53 1.11
CA VAL A 567 28.83 -1.81 0.93
C VAL A 567 28.03 -0.56 1.29
N LEU A 568 28.36 0.09 2.41
CA LEU A 568 27.75 1.37 2.79
C LEU A 568 28.14 2.47 1.80
N ALA A 569 29.39 2.52 1.34
CA ALA A 569 29.82 3.49 0.36
C ALA A 569 29.06 3.35 -0.97
N ALA A 570 28.88 2.11 -1.46
CA ALA A 570 28.11 1.83 -2.67
C ALA A 570 26.62 2.21 -2.50
N ALA A 571 26.01 1.90 -1.35
CA ALA A 571 24.63 2.30 -1.08
C ALA A 571 24.46 3.82 -1.05
N ILE A 572 25.38 4.56 -0.41
CA ILE A 572 25.37 6.04 -0.42
C ILE A 572 25.54 6.58 -1.85
N ALA A 573 26.43 6.00 -2.64
CA ALA A 573 26.60 6.37 -4.04
C ALA A 573 25.31 6.09 -4.85
N GLY A 574 24.63 4.98 -4.58
CA GLY A 574 23.31 4.67 -5.13
C GLY A 574 22.23 5.68 -4.78
N ILE A 575 22.20 6.15 -3.53
CA ILE A 575 21.29 7.24 -3.12
C ILE A 575 21.53 8.50 -3.96
N ILE A 576 22.79 8.85 -4.21
CA ILE A 576 23.14 10.00 -5.05
C ILE A 576 22.71 9.76 -6.51
N ALA A 577 22.89 8.55 -7.03
CA ALA A 577 22.47 8.19 -8.38
C ALA A 577 20.94 8.32 -8.54
N ASP A 578 20.17 7.84 -7.57
CA ASP A 578 18.71 7.97 -7.55
C ASP A 578 18.31 9.46 -7.52
N ILE A 579 18.98 10.29 -6.72
CA ILE A 579 18.76 11.75 -6.72
C ILE A 579 19.09 12.37 -8.09
N ALA A 580 20.21 11.96 -8.71
CA ALA A 580 20.62 12.45 -10.04
C ALA A 580 19.64 12.01 -11.14
N SER A 581 18.94 10.88 -10.94
CA SER A 581 17.91 10.37 -11.85
C SER A 581 16.63 11.21 -11.86
N ILE A 582 16.47 12.13 -10.89
CA ILE A 582 15.41 13.14 -10.90
C ILE A 582 15.77 14.19 -11.98
N LYS A 583 15.49 13.81 -13.23
CA LYS A 583 15.93 14.48 -14.48
C LYS A 583 15.67 15.97 -14.51
N GLU A 584 14.61 16.39 -13.83
CA GLU A 584 14.12 17.74 -13.77
C GLU A 584 15.05 18.69 -13.00
N PHE A 585 15.83 18.16 -12.05
CA PHE A 585 16.65 18.96 -11.16
C PHE A 585 18.15 18.72 -11.32
N GLY A 586 18.55 17.50 -11.69
CA GLY A 586 19.93 17.14 -12.05
C GLY A 586 20.96 17.28 -10.91
N VAL A 587 22.07 16.53 -11.04
CA VAL A 587 23.24 16.63 -10.16
C VAL A 587 24.50 16.68 -11.02
N ASP A 588 25.25 17.77 -10.94
CA ASP A 588 26.53 17.91 -11.63
C ASP A 588 27.64 17.22 -10.83
N LEU A 589 28.04 16.02 -11.26
CA LEU A 589 29.14 15.28 -10.64
C LEU A 589 30.50 15.69 -11.21
N PRO A 590 31.56 15.77 -10.38
CA PRO A 590 32.91 16.06 -10.85
C PRO A 590 33.48 14.88 -11.65
N ALA A 591 34.23 15.17 -12.72
CA ALA A 591 34.96 14.14 -13.46
C ALA A 591 36.08 13.52 -12.62
N LEU A 592 36.23 12.19 -12.70
CA LEU A 592 37.29 11.43 -12.02
C LEU A 592 38.24 10.82 -13.06
N ASP A 593 39.54 10.79 -12.75
CA ASP A 593 40.55 10.16 -13.60
C ASP A 593 40.40 8.62 -13.62
N GLN A 594 39.97 8.05 -12.50
CA GLN A 594 39.63 6.64 -12.33
C GLN A 594 38.40 6.56 -11.44
N ILE A 595 37.38 5.81 -11.88
CA ILE A 595 36.17 5.57 -11.11
C ILE A 595 36.45 4.35 -10.20
N PRO A 596 36.44 4.49 -8.87
CA PRO A 596 36.47 3.37 -7.94
C PRO A 596 35.22 2.50 -8.06
N ASP A 597 35.33 1.20 -7.78
CA ASP A 597 34.24 0.24 -7.95
C ASP A 597 32.95 0.70 -7.25
N TYR A 598 33.00 1.12 -5.97
CA TYR A 598 31.84 1.60 -5.21
C TYR A 598 31.13 2.84 -5.78
N LEU A 599 31.72 3.53 -6.77
CA LEU A 599 31.14 4.65 -7.50
C LEU A 599 30.71 4.30 -8.93
N GLU A 600 30.91 3.06 -9.39
CA GLU A 600 30.65 2.62 -10.76
C GLU A 600 29.21 2.94 -11.19
N TYR A 601 28.22 2.52 -10.40
CA TYR A 601 26.82 2.80 -10.68
C TYR A 601 26.54 4.31 -10.81
N LEU A 602 27.00 5.10 -9.84
CA LEU A 602 26.81 6.55 -9.80
C LEU A 602 27.32 7.25 -11.07
N TYR A 603 28.48 6.86 -11.57
CA TYR A 603 29.07 7.47 -12.78
C TYR A 603 28.58 6.86 -14.10
N SER A 604 27.80 5.78 -14.03
CA SER A 604 27.18 5.14 -15.21
C SER A 604 25.72 5.52 -15.42
N SER A 605 25.10 6.16 -14.42
CA SER A 605 23.67 6.51 -14.35
C SER A 605 23.29 7.75 -15.16
#